data_AF-T0PIY1-F1
#
_entry.id   AF-T0PIY1-F1
#
_cell.length_a   1.000
_cell.length_b   1.000
_cell.length_c   1.000
_cell.angle_alpha   90.00
_cell.angle_beta   90.00
_cell.angle_gamma   90.00
#
_symmetry.space_group_name_H-M   'P 1'
#
loop_
_entity.id
_entity.type
_entity.pdbx_description
1 polymer ?
#
loop_
_entity_poly.entity_id
_entity_poly.type
_entity_poly.pdbx_seq_one_letter_code
_entity_poly.pdbx_strand_id
1 'polypeptide(L)'
;MTDDPWALCHLDDSFDSSVLGIKGAQLQWFEDRDSLIAFLLEDFIDLLADAGELDEDEVASARERFTLLVEQIRDDRGLVDALNDLASGLRRIAWLGPLSELAEVSDDFAAGLRRYFWTQYDGDEDDPDTWVPEELWPQLVECAEEYMQEGDF
;
A
#
# COMPACT_ATOMS: atom_id res chain seq x y z
N MET A 1 20.89 10.14 7.39
CA MET A 1 20.27 8.93 6.83
C MET A 1 18.92 8.89 7.47
N THR A 2 17.96 9.51 6.84
CA THR A 2 16.55 9.25 7.12
C THR A 2 16.32 7.83 6.66
N ASP A 3 15.76 6.97 7.52
CA ASP A 3 15.35 5.63 7.10
C ASP A 3 14.34 5.81 5.94
N ASP A 4 14.50 5.04 4.86
CA ASP A 4 13.61 5.04 3.68
C ASP A 4 12.76 3.77 3.71
N PRO A 5 11.76 3.70 4.63
CA PRO A 5 10.98 2.49 4.85
C PRO A 5 10.11 2.17 3.65
N TRP A 6 9.73 0.91 3.54
CA TRP A 6 8.80 0.44 2.54
C TRP A 6 7.37 0.48 3.06
N ALA A 7 6.40 0.74 2.19
CA ALA A 7 5.00 0.71 2.53
C ALA A 7 4.22 -0.26 1.66
N LEU A 8 3.17 -0.84 2.25
CA LEU A 8 2.10 -1.52 1.54
C LEU A 8 0.79 -0.84 1.90
N CYS A 9 0.09 -0.33 0.91
CA CYS A 9 -1.29 0.10 1.05
C CYS A 9 -2.21 -0.90 0.36
N HIS A 10 -3.17 -1.46 1.09
CA HIS A 10 -4.22 -2.28 0.52
C HIS A 10 -5.60 -1.86 1.01
N LEU A 11 -6.57 -1.97 0.12
CA LEU A 11 -7.98 -1.82 0.41
C LEU A 11 -8.53 -3.13 0.97
N ASP A 12 -9.62 -3.06 1.72
CA ASP A 12 -10.33 -4.19 2.28
C ASP A 12 -11.84 -3.96 2.09
N ASP A 13 -12.33 -4.41 0.95
CA ASP A 13 -13.74 -4.42 0.58
C ASP A 13 -14.46 -5.68 1.09
N SER A 14 -13.85 -6.44 2.02
CA SER A 14 -14.52 -7.56 2.65
C SER A 14 -15.78 -7.11 3.39
N PHE A 15 -16.72 -8.05 3.51
CA PHE A 15 -18.03 -7.79 4.10
C PHE A 15 -17.93 -7.28 5.55
N ASP A 16 -16.95 -7.77 6.32
CA ASP A 16 -16.75 -7.34 7.72
C ASP A 16 -16.35 -5.86 7.82
N SER A 17 -15.49 -5.37 6.92
CA SER A 17 -15.09 -3.96 6.86
C SER A 17 -16.25 -3.05 6.43
N SER A 18 -17.06 -3.50 5.45
CA SER A 18 -18.24 -2.78 4.96
C SER A 18 -19.34 -2.57 6.01
N VAL A 19 -19.52 -3.51 6.95
CA VAL A 19 -20.55 -3.44 8.00
C VAL A 19 -20.18 -2.45 9.11
N LEU A 20 -18.88 -2.23 9.35
CA LEU A 20 -18.39 -1.30 10.37
C LEU A 20 -18.29 0.15 9.89
N GLY A 21 -18.46 0.42 8.59
CA GLY A 21 -18.40 1.75 8.00
C GLY A 21 -17.01 2.39 8.05
N ILE A 22 -15.98 1.58 8.22
CA ILE A 22 -14.57 1.99 8.20
C ILE A 22 -14.10 1.82 6.75
N LYS A 23 -13.42 2.84 6.17
CA LYS A 23 -12.70 2.64 4.91
C LYS A 23 -11.72 1.49 5.14
N GLY A 24 -11.88 0.36 4.45
CA GLY A 24 -11.03 -0.81 4.63
C GLY A 24 -9.58 -0.62 4.19
N ALA A 25 -9.16 0.60 3.88
CA ALA A 25 -7.79 0.90 3.53
C ALA A 25 -6.88 0.74 4.75
N GLN A 26 -5.82 -0.05 4.58
CA GLN A 26 -4.79 -0.27 5.57
C GLN A 26 -3.44 0.10 4.95
N LEU A 27 -2.60 0.76 5.75
CA LEU A 27 -1.23 1.09 5.42
C LEU A 27 -0.32 0.43 6.44
N GLN A 28 0.71 -0.26 5.95
CA GLN A 28 1.72 -0.88 6.79
C GLN A 28 3.11 -0.47 6.33
N TRP A 29 3.95 -0.07 7.28
CA TRP A 29 5.34 0.29 7.07
C TRP A 29 6.28 -0.86 7.43
N PHE A 30 7.35 -1.00 6.66
CA PHE A 30 8.36 -2.04 6.77
C PHE A 30 9.75 -1.40 6.78
N GLU A 31 10.69 -2.02 7.49
CA GLU A 31 12.08 -1.53 7.58
C GLU A 31 12.75 -1.50 6.20
N ASP A 32 12.45 -2.50 5.37
CA ASP A 32 13.00 -2.66 4.03
C ASP A 32 12.08 -3.50 3.13
N ARG A 33 12.47 -3.61 1.86
CA ARG A 33 11.77 -4.39 0.85
C ARG A 33 11.67 -5.87 1.20
N ASP A 34 12.71 -6.46 1.77
CA ASP A 34 12.73 -7.90 2.05
C ASP A 34 11.71 -8.25 3.14
N SER A 35 11.55 -7.35 4.13
CA SER A 35 10.53 -7.45 5.18
C SER A 35 9.11 -7.33 4.61
N LEU A 36 8.89 -6.42 3.67
CA LEU A 36 7.60 -6.32 2.96
C LEU A 36 7.31 -7.58 2.13
N ILE A 37 8.31 -8.10 1.42
CA ILE A 37 8.17 -9.33 0.66
C ILE A 37 7.83 -10.51 1.58
N ALA A 38 8.47 -10.63 2.75
CA ALA A 38 8.14 -11.69 3.71
C ALA A 38 6.66 -11.63 4.11
N PHE A 39 6.15 -10.43 4.40
CA PHE A 39 4.73 -10.22 4.68
C PHE A 39 3.82 -10.64 3.52
N LEU A 40 4.16 -10.28 2.28
CA LEU A 40 3.37 -10.68 1.10
C LEU A 40 3.30 -12.20 0.91
N LEU A 41 4.37 -12.92 1.26
CA LEU A 41 4.46 -14.37 1.10
C LEU A 41 3.88 -15.15 2.29
N GLU A 42 3.56 -14.47 3.39
CA GLU A 42 3.02 -15.06 4.60
C GLU A 42 1.67 -14.43 4.95
N ASP A 43 1.69 -13.36 5.74
CA ASP A 43 0.50 -12.75 6.33
C ASP A 43 -0.51 -12.26 5.28
N PHE A 44 -0.06 -11.68 4.15
CA PHE A 44 -0.99 -11.16 3.16
C PHE A 44 -1.84 -12.26 2.51
N ILE A 45 -1.30 -13.47 2.34
CA ILE A 45 -2.06 -14.60 1.80
C ILE A 45 -3.09 -15.08 2.82
N ASP A 46 -2.72 -15.08 4.10
CA ASP A 46 -3.65 -15.42 5.18
C ASP A 46 -4.78 -14.38 5.26
N LEU A 47 -4.47 -13.09 5.05
CA LEU A 47 -5.47 -12.02 4.92
C LEU A 47 -6.43 -12.23 3.73
N LEU A 48 -5.93 -12.70 2.58
CA LEU A 48 -6.77 -13.05 1.42
C LEU A 48 -7.71 -14.23 1.75
N ALA A 49 -7.20 -15.25 2.44
CA ALA A 49 -8.01 -16.38 2.86
C ALA A 49 -9.10 -15.96 3.86
N ASP A 50 -8.75 -15.13 4.84
CA ASP A 50 -9.70 -14.60 5.83
C ASP A 50 -10.80 -13.73 5.20
N ALA A 51 -10.46 -12.99 4.13
CA ALA A 51 -11.44 -12.23 3.34
C ALA A 51 -12.35 -13.13 2.48
N GLY A 52 -12.07 -14.44 2.40
CA GLY A 52 -12.80 -15.39 1.56
C GLY A 52 -12.38 -15.38 0.09
N GLU A 53 -11.20 -14.82 -0.22
CA GLU A 53 -10.65 -14.81 -1.59
C GLU A 53 -9.90 -16.07 -1.96
N LEU A 54 -9.46 -16.83 -0.95
CA LEU A 54 -8.76 -18.09 -1.10
C LEU A 54 -9.37 -19.12 -0.16
N ASP A 55 -9.72 -20.29 -0.69
CA ASP A 55 -10.06 -21.44 0.14
C ASP A 55 -8.78 -22.06 0.76
N GLU A 56 -8.92 -22.84 1.84
CA GLU A 56 -7.77 -23.50 2.53
C GLU A 56 -6.91 -24.35 1.57
N ASP A 57 -7.54 -24.98 0.57
CA ASP A 57 -6.87 -25.79 -0.45
C ASP A 57 -6.10 -24.92 -1.48
N GLU A 58 -6.45 -23.64 -1.61
CA GLU A 58 -5.85 -22.70 -2.55
C GLU A 58 -4.68 -21.93 -1.94
N VAL A 59 -4.64 -21.73 -0.61
CA VAL A 59 -3.58 -21.00 0.12
C VAL A 59 -2.18 -21.49 -0.24
N ALA A 60 -1.95 -22.81 -0.21
CA ALA A 60 -0.64 -23.38 -0.53
C ALA A 60 -0.23 -23.11 -1.98
N SER A 61 -1.18 -23.18 -2.90
CA SER A 61 -0.95 -22.93 -4.33
C SER A 61 -0.79 -21.44 -4.62
N ALA A 62 -1.52 -20.57 -3.93
CA ALA A 62 -1.37 -19.12 -3.97
C ALA A 62 0.02 -18.72 -3.48
N ARG A 63 0.51 -19.30 -2.38
CA ARG A 63 1.85 -19.02 -1.83
C ARG A 63 2.97 -19.36 -2.81
N GLU A 64 2.86 -20.49 -3.52
CA GLU A 64 3.81 -20.83 -4.58
C GLU A 64 3.78 -19.81 -5.73
N ARG A 65 2.59 -19.37 -6.16
CA ARG A 65 2.43 -18.37 -7.22
C ARG A 65 2.95 -16.99 -6.81
N PHE A 66 2.62 -16.52 -5.61
CA PHE A 66 3.11 -15.26 -5.05
C PHE A 66 4.64 -15.26 -5.00
N THR A 67 5.25 -16.36 -4.54
CA THR A 67 6.71 -16.52 -4.52
C THR A 67 7.30 -16.36 -5.92
N LEU A 68 6.73 -17.03 -6.91
CA LEU A 68 7.19 -16.92 -8.31
C LEU A 68 7.06 -15.49 -8.86
N LEU A 69 5.97 -14.78 -8.54
CA LEU A 69 5.75 -13.41 -8.99
C LEU A 69 6.81 -12.46 -8.40
N VAL A 70 7.05 -12.53 -7.10
CA VAL A 70 8.09 -11.73 -6.42
C VAL A 70 9.49 -12.04 -6.97
N GLU A 71 9.78 -13.30 -7.26
CA GLU A 71 11.08 -13.71 -7.80
C GLU A 71 11.31 -13.26 -9.24
N GLN A 72 10.25 -13.13 -10.04
CA GLN A 72 10.34 -12.84 -11.48
C GLN A 72 10.14 -11.36 -11.81
N ILE A 73 9.28 -10.68 -11.05
CA ILE A 73 8.92 -9.28 -11.28
C ILE A 73 9.80 -8.40 -10.41
N ARG A 74 10.54 -7.50 -11.06
CA ARG A 74 11.48 -6.56 -10.41
C ARG A 74 10.93 -5.15 -10.30
N ASP A 75 9.90 -4.85 -11.07
CA ASP A 75 9.21 -3.56 -11.06
C ASP A 75 8.02 -3.65 -10.10
N ASP A 76 7.95 -2.73 -9.13
CA ASP A 76 6.98 -2.83 -8.05
C ASP A 76 5.54 -2.61 -8.54
N ARG A 77 5.32 -1.80 -9.58
CA ARG A 77 4.00 -1.61 -10.18
C ARG A 77 3.52 -2.88 -10.89
N GLY A 78 4.39 -3.47 -11.71
CA GLY A 78 4.10 -4.75 -12.35
C GLY A 78 3.87 -5.87 -11.33
N LEU A 79 4.52 -5.80 -10.17
CA LEU A 79 4.30 -6.74 -9.08
C LEU A 79 2.90 -6.53 -8.48
N VAL A 80 2.54 -5.29 -8.14
CA VAL A 80 1.19 -4.93 -7.64
C VAL A 80 0.10 -5.42 -8.59
N ASP A 81 0.23 -5.15 -9.88
CA ASP A 81 -0.74 -5.60 -10.89
C ASP A 81 -0.88 -7.13 -10.89
N ALA A 82 0.24 -7.86 -10.91
CA ALA A 82 0.21 -9.32 -10.95
C ALA A 82 -0.32 -9.96 -9.65
N LEU A 83 -0.04 -9.35 -8.49
CA LEU A 83 -0.57 -9.80 -7.20
C LEU A 83 -2.08 -9.55 -7.11
N ASN A 84 -2.53 -8.37 -7.56
CA ASN A 84 -3.96 -8.02 -7.61
C ASN A 84 -4.74 -8.90 -8.59
N ASP A 85 -4.15 -9.29 -9.72
CA ASP A 85 -4.76 -10.23 -10.67
C ASP A 85 -4.97 -11.63 -10.08
N LEU A 86 -4.16 -12.00 -9.09
CA LEU A 86 -4.26 -13.28 -8.39
C LEU A 86 -5.23 -13.22 -7.20
N ALA A 87 -5.45 -12.03 -6.63
CA ALA A 87 -6.53 -11.77 -5.70
C ALA A 87 -7.89 -11.67 -6.43
N SER A 88 -8.98 -12.00 -5.76
CA SER A 88 -10.34 -11.87 -6.31
C SER A 88 -10.84 -10.42 -6.30
N GLY A 89 -10.15 -9.54 -5.56
CA GLY A 89 -10.38 -8.10 -5.51
C GLY A 89 -11.00 -7.60 -4.21
N LEU A 90 -11.19 -8.45 -3.19
CA LEU A 90 -11.67 -7.99 -1.87
C LEU A 90 -10.56 -7.28 -1.09
N ARG A 91 -9.32 -7.70 -1.25
CA ARG A 91 -8.11 -7.03 -0.75
C ARG A 91 -7.23 -6.70 -1.94
N ARG A 92 -7.36 -5.45 -2.40
CA ARG A 92 -6.59 -4.93 -3.51
C ARG A 92 -5.45 -4.08 -2.97
N ILE A 93 -4.23 -4.36 -3.41
CA ILE A 93 -3.07 -3.49 -3.17
C ILE A 93 -3.25 -2.22 -3.99
N ALA A 94 -3.34 -1.08 -3.31
CA ALA A 94 -3.41 0.24 -3.93
C ALA A 94 -2.01 0.79 -4.24
N TRP A 95 -1.02 0.48 -3.40
CA TRP A 95 0.34 0.96 -3.57
C TRP A 95 1.37 0.07 -2.85
N LEU A 96 2.58 -0.05 -3.44
CA LEU A 96 3.77 -0.70 -2.84
C LEU A 96 5.07 0.00 -3.30
N GLY A 97 6.05 0.14 -2.40
CA GLY A 97 7.33 0.82 -2.69
C GLY A 97 7.99 1.48 -1.46
N PRO A 98 9.04 2.29 -1.64
CA PRO A 98 9.68 3.08 -0.58
C PRO A 98 9.02 4.46 -0.31
N LEU A 99 9.27 5.03 0.88
CA LEU A 99 8.80 6.36 1.28
C LEU A 99 9.29 7.47 0.32
N SER A 100 10.53 7.36 -0.14
CA SER A 100 11.10 8.24 -1.15
C SER A 100 10.26 8.31 -2.43
N GLU A 101 9.69 7.18 -2.87
CA GLU A 101 8.80 7.17 -4.04
C GLU A 101 7.43 7.79 -3.73
N LEU A 102 6.85 7.58 -2.55
CA LEU A 102 5.62 8.28 -2.14
C LEU A 102 5.81 9.80 -2.15
N ALA A 103 6.98 10.28 -1.76
CA ALA A 103 7.31 11.69 -1.71
C ALA A 103 7.53 12.33 -3.10
N GLU A 104 7.81 11.56 -4.16
CA GLU A 104 8.29 12.11 -5.43
C GLU A 104 7.50 11.65 -6.67
N VAL A 105 6.97 10.43 -6.68
CA VAL A 105 6.40 9.82 -7.89
C VAL A 105 5.01 10.36 -8.18
N SER A 106 4.71 10.63 -9.46
CA SER A 106 3.40 11.11 -9.92
C SER A 106 2.35 10.00 -10.11
N ASP A 107 2.43 8.93 -9.33
CA ASP A 107 1.41 7.90 -9.27
C ASP A 107 0.12 8.47 -8.65
N ASP A 108 -1.06 7.95 -9.03
CA ASP A 108 -2.34 8.49 -8.56
C ASP A 108 -2.46 8.47 -7.03
N PHE A 109 -2.02 7.38 -6.40
CA PHE A 109 -2.03 7.26 -4.94
C PHE A 109 -1.01 8.20 -4.29
N ALA A 110 0.23 8.20 -4.78
CA ALA A 110 1.30 9.04 -4.23
C ALA A 110 0.98 10.53 -4.38
N ALA A 111 0.45 10.95 -5.54
CA ALA A 111 -0.01 12.32 -5.77
C ALA A 111 -1.21 12.66 -4.85
N GLY A 112 -2.18 11.75 -4.71
CA GLY A 112 -3.30 11.92 -3.78
C GLY A 112 -2.86 12.17 -2.34
N LEU A 113 -1.91 11.36 -1.84
CA LEU A 113 -1.31 11.53 -0.53
C LEU A 113 -0.61 12.89 -0.39
N ARG A 114 0.18 13.32 -1.37
CA ARG A 114 0.87 14.62 -1.32
C ARG A 114 -0.10 15.79 -1.34
N ARG A 115 -1.15 15.74 -2.16
CA ARG A 115 -2.23 16.75 -2.13
C ARG A 115 -2.84 16.84 -0.74
N TYR A 116 -3.17 15.69 -0.15
CA TYR A 116 -3.72 15.64 1.20
C TYR A 116 -2.74 16.25 2.22
N PHE A 117 -1.47 15.85 2.17
CA PHE A 117 -0.41 16.40 3.01
C PHE A 117 -0.31 17.93 2.94
N TRP A 118 -0.24 18.50 1.74
CA TRP A 118 -0.12 19.94 1.55
C TRP A 118 -1.37 20.73 1.95
N THR A 119 -2.55 20.10 1.94
CA THR A 119 -3.76 20.73 2.48
C THR A 119 -3.74 20.89 4.01
N GLN A 120 -3.00 20.03 4.72
CA GLN A 120 -2.88 20.08 6.19
C GLN A 120 -1.77 21.04 6.66
N TYR A 121 -0.73 21.25 5.85
CA TYR A 121 0.49 21.98 6.23
C TYR A 121 0.50 23.49 5.90
N ASP A 122 -0.67 24.13 5.89
CA ASP A 122 -0.83 25.58 5.67
C ASP A 122 -0.25 26.09 4.33
N GLY A 123 -0.61 25.40 3.23
CA GLY A 123 -1.28 26.04 2.09
C GLY A 123 -0.59 27.13 1.26
N ASP A 124 0.74 27.31 1.33
CA ASP A 124 1.48 28.24 0.45
C ASP A 124 2.22 27.55 -0.70
N GLU A 125 2.08 26.23 -0.86
CA GLU A 125 2.53 25.57 -2.09
C GLU A 125 1.47 25.69 -3.18
N ASP A 126 1.77 26.54 -4.17
CA ASP A 126 0.95 26.75 -5.37
C ASP A 126 0.70 25.45 -6.18
N ASP A 127 1.50 24.41 -5.93
CA ASP A 127 1.40 23.10 -6.56
C ASP A 127 1.15 21.99 -5.51
N PRO A 128 -0.09 21.48 -5.38
CA PRO A 128 -0.44 20.45 -4.40
C PRO A 128 0.11 19.06 -4.78
N ASP A 129 0.73 18.88 -5.96
CA ASP A 129 1.37 17.63 -6.37
C ASP A 129 2.88 17.61 -6.14
N THR A 130 3.44 18.73 -5.67
CA THR A 130 4.88 18.90 -5.52
C THR A 130 5.47 17.92 -4.51
N TRP A 131 6.76 17.68 -4.69
CA TRP A 131 7.50 16.68 -3.93
C TRP A 131 7.67 17.09 -2.48
N VAL A 132 7.65 16.11 -1.58
CA VAL A 132 7.84 16.35 -0.15
C VAL A 132 9.33 16.24 0.19
N PRO A 133 9.97 17.32 0.70
CA PRO A 133 11.37 17.28 1.12
C PRO A 133 11.63 16.22 2.21
N GLU A 134 12.84 15.65 2.22
CA GLU A 134 13.25 14.63 3.20
C GLU A 134 13.05 15.05 4.66
N GLU A 135 13.16 16.35 4.95
CA GLU A 135 12.95 16.90 6.29
C GLU A 135 11.50 16.77 6.78
N LEU A 136 10.56 16.59 5.85
CA LEU A 136 9.12 16.46 6.10
C LEU A 136 8.62 15.01 5.98
N TRP A 137 9.49 14.04 5.69
CA TRP A 137 9.12 12.63 5.58
C TRP A 137 8.48 12.04 6.84
N PRO A 138 8.93 12.35 8.06
CA PRO A 138 8.23 11.88 9.27
C PRO A 138 6.77 12.34 9.32
N GLN A 139 6.50 13.56 8.89
CA GLN A 139 5.16 14.13 8.83
C GLN A 139 4.34 13.50 7.71
N LEU A 140 4.97 13.15 6.58
CA LEU A 140 4.33 12.42 5.49
C LEU A 140 3.87 11.02 5.95
N VAL A 141 4.68 10.33 6.75
CA VAL A 141 4.34 9.02 7.34
C VAL A 141 3.10 9.12 8.23
N GLU A 142 3.07 10.10 9.14
CA GLU A 142 1.90 10.35 10.00
C GLU A 142 0.66 10.71 9.16
N CYS A 143 0.83 11.55 8.14
CA CYS A 143 -0.23 11.98 7.26
C CYS A 143 -0.79 10.84 6.40
N ALA A 144 0.02 9.85 6.05
CA ALA A 144 -0.42 8.70 5.26
C ALA A 144 -1.46 7.84 6.01
N GLU A 145 -1.33 7.70 7.33
CA GLU A 145 -2.33 6.99 8.14
C GLU A 145 -3.68 7.73 8.19
N GLU A 146 -3.65 9.07 8.24
CA GLU A 146 -4.85 9.90 8.18
C GLU A 146 -5.47 9.86 6.77
N TYR A 147 -4.64 9.91 5.73
CA TYR A 147 -5.08 9.79 4.35
C TYR A 147 -5.83 8.48 4.13
N MET A 148 -5.44 7.37 4.76
CA MET A 148 -6.19 6.10 4.64
C MET A 148 -7.62 6.18 5.16
N GLN A 149 -7.86 7.02 6.16
CA GLN A 149 -9.16 7.15 6.83
C GLN A 149 -10.04 8.19 6.14
N GLU A 150 -9.44 9.30 5.70
CA GLU A 150 -10.19 10.47 5.25
C GLU A 150 -10.03 10.74 3.74
N GLY A 151 -8.93 10.31 3.15
CA GLY A 151 -8.54 10.59 1.78
C GLY A 151 -9.33 9.84 0.71
N ASP A 152 -9.51 10.46 -0.44
CA ASP A 152 -10.17 9.84 -1.59
C ASP A 152 -9.12 9.23 -2.52
N PHE A 153 -9.17 7.91 -2.72
CA PHE A 153 -8.35 7.11 -3.65
C PHE A 153 -9.05 5.81 -4.03
#